data_AF-A0A4Q5R7L8-F1
#
_entry.id   AF-A0A4Q5R7L8-F1
#
_cell.length_a   1.000
_cell.length_b   1.000
_cell.length_c   1.000
_cell.angle_alpha   90.00
_cell.angle_beta   90.00
_cell.angle_gamma   90.00
#
_symmetry.space_group_name_H-M   'P 1'
#
loop_
_entity.id
_entity.type
_entity.pdbx_description
1 polymer ?
#
loop_
_entity_poly.entity_id
_entity_poly.type
_entity_poly.pdbx_seq_one_letter_code
_entity_poly.pdbx_strand_id
1 'polypeptide(L)' 'EDSRFWGFVPEDHVVGKAVLIWLSLDPFGNAAHKVRWNRLFRTIN' A
#
# COMPACT_ATOMS: atom_id res chain seq x y z
N GLU A 1 -14.87 1.00 1.76
CA GLU A 1 -15.57 0.12 2.72
C GLU A 1 -14.52 -0.51 3.62
N ASP A 2 -14.79 -0.56 4.90
CA ASP A 2 -13.90 -1.11 5.93
C ASP A 2 -14.76 -1.74 7.04
N SER A 3 -14.14 -2.18 8.13
CA SER A 3 -14.77 -2.89 9.24
C SER A 3 -16.01 -2.19 9.82
N ARG A 4 -16.17 -0.88 9.61
CA ARG A 4 -17.38 -0.15 10.04
C ARG A 4 -18.66 -0.64 9.35
N PHE A 5 -18.55 -1.25 8.17
CA PHE A 5 -19.68 -1.74 7.39
C PHE A 5 -19.91 -3.25 7.53
N TRP A 6 -18.86 -4.03 7.85
CA TRP A 6 -18.92 -5.51 7.83
C TRP A 6 -18.39 -6.20 9.10
N GLY A 7 -18.04 -5.46 10.16
CA GLY A 7 -17.63 -6.02 11.45
C GLY A 7 -16.15 -6.38 11.55
N PHE A 8 -15.79 -7.28 12.46
CA PHE A 8 -14.40 -7.67 12.72
C PHE A 8 -13.90 -8.74 11.74
N VAL A 9 -12.61 -8.71 11.38
CA VAL A 9 -11.95 -9.74 10.56
C VAL A 9 -11.53 -10.91 11.46
N PRO A 10 -11.98 -12.15 11.18
CA PRO A 10 -11.48 -13.35 11.85
C PRO A 10 -9.98 -13.58 11.58
N GLU A 11 -9.24 -14.15 12.54
CA GLU A 11 -7.78 -14.26 12.49
C GLU A 11 -7.25 -15.11 11.32
N ASP A 12 -7.98 -16.15 10.92
CA ASP A 12 -7.65 -17.04 9.81
C ASP A 12 -7.57 -16.33 8.45
N HIS A 13 -8.22 -15.17 8.31
CA HIS A 13 -8.17 -14.34 7.10
C HIS A 13 -7.03 -13.31 7.12
N VAL A 14 -6.22 -13.28 8.17
CA VAL A 14 -5.05 -12.39 8.26
C VAL A 14 -3.86 -13.04 7.55
N VAL A 15 -3.51 -12.54 6.37
CA VAL A 15 -2.43 -13.11 5.53
C VAL A 15 -1.03 -12.63 5.97
N GLY A 16 -0.89 -11.40 6.48
CA GLY A 16 0.42 -10.89 6.92
C GLY A 16 0.50 -9.37 7.04
N LYS A 17 1.70 -8.87 7.41
CA LYS A 17 1.99 -7.43 7.52
C LYS A 17 2.74 -6.93 6.28
N ALA A 18 2.35 -5.75 5.78
CA ALA A 18 3.10 -5.07 4.73
C ALA A 18 4.45 -4.55 5.27
N VAL A 19 5.55 -4.88 4.59
CA VAL A 19 6.92 -4.56 5.05
C VAL A 19 7.69 -3.58 4.16
N LEU A 20 7.43 -3.56 2.85
CA LEU A 20 8.25 -2.84 1.88
C LEU A 20 7.40 -2.24 0.75
N ILE A 21 7.68 -0.99 0.40
CA ILE A 21 7.16 -0.37 -0.82
C ILE A 21 8.17 -0.60 -1.95
N TRP A 22 7.90 -1.58 -2.81
CA TRP A 22 8.76 -1.91 -3.96
C TRP A 22 8.47 -1.07 -5.20
N LEU A 23 7.24 -0.53 -5.33
CA LEU A 23 6.83 0.34 -6.41
C LEU A 23 5.82 1.37 -5.95
N SER A 24 5.96 2.61 -6.42
CA SER A 24 4.96 3.65 -6.24
C SER A 24 4.85 4.50 -7.50
N LEU A 25 3.67 4.48 -8.11
CA LEU A 25 3.36 5.23 -9.32
C LEU A 25 2.37 6.34 -9.01
N ASP A 26 2.56 7.49 -9.66
CA ASP A 26 1.60 8.57 -9.65
C ASP A 26 0.62 8.40 -10.82
N PRO A 27 -0.69 8.21 -10.56
CA PRO A 27 -1.68 8.09 -11.63
C PRO A 27 -1.85 9.37 -12.45
N PHE A 28 -1.43 10.54 -11.94
CA PHE A 28 -1.55 11.84 -12.62
C PHE A 28 -0.19 12.43 -13.02
N GLY A 29 0.92 11.72 -12.77
CA GLY A 29 2.26 12.20 -13.09
C GLY A 29 2.54 12.18 -14.60
N ASN A 30 3.18 13.24 -15.11
CA ASN A 30 3.75 13.26 -16.46
C ASN A 30 4.70 12.07 -16.66
N ALA A 31 4.88 11.61 -17.91
CA ALA A 31 5.68 10.41 -18.23
C ALA A 31 7.09 10.40 -17.58
N ALA A 32 7.70 11.57 -17.38
CA ALA A 32 9.00 11.74 -16.71
C ALA A 32 8.96 11.65 -15.17
N HIS A 33 7.83 11.91 -14.52
CA HIS A 33 7.66 11.94 -13.06
C HIS A 33 6.61 10.95 -12.55
N LYS A 34 6.31 9.92 -13.35
CA LYS A 34 5.32 8.89 -13.02
C LYS A 34 5.76 7.99 -11.87
N VAL A 35 7.07 7.81 -11.68
CA VAL A 35 7.62 7.00 -10.58
C VAL A 35 7.95 7.88 -9.38
N ARG A 36 7.37 7.57 -8.22
CA ARG A 36 7.63 8.28 -6.96
C ARG A 36 8.85 7.70 -6.27
N TRP A 37 10.04 8.07 -6.75
CA TRP A 37 11.33 7.59 -6.26
C TRP A 37 11.52 7.74 -4.74
N ASN A 38 10.99 8.82 -4.15
CA ASN A 38 11.08 9.07 -2.70
C ASN A 38 10.36 8.02 -1.82
N ARG A 39 9.50 7.18 -2.40
CA ARG A 39 8.75 6.13 -1.70
C ARG A 39 9.28 4.73 -1.96
N LEU A 40 10.18 4.55 -2.93
CA LEU A 40 10.77 3.24 -3.22
C LEU A 40 11.69 2.81 -2.08
N PHE A 41 11.63 1.51 -1.76
CA PHE A 41 12.41 0.85 -0.73
C PHE A 41 12.27 1.42 0.69
N ARG A 42 11.20 2.16 0.96
CA ARG A 42 10.85 2.54 2.33
C ARG A 42 10.14 1.38 3.02
N THR A 43 10.51 1.15 4.27
CA THR A 43 9.86 0.21 5.18
C THR A 43 8.58 0.83 5.76
N ILE A 44 7.54 0.01 5.88
CA ILE A 44 6.26 0.42 6.51
C ILE A 44 6.35 0.04 7.98
N ASN A 45 6.42 1.03 8.87
CA ASN A 45 6.40 0.82 10.32
C ASN A 45 4.97 0.89 10.85
#